data_AF-A0A8S3IQT7-F1
#
_entry.id   AF-A0A8S3IQT7-F1
#
_cell.length_a   1.000
_cell.length_b   1.000
_cell.length_c   1.000
_cell.angle_alpha   90.00
_cell.angle_beta   90.00
_cell.angle_gamma   90.00
#
_symmetry.space_group_name_H-M   'P 1'
#
loop_
_entity.id
_entity.type
_entity.pdbx_description
1 polymer ?
#
loop_
_entity_poly.entity_id
_entity_poly.type
_entity_poly.pdbx_seq_one_letter_code
_entity_poly.pdbx_strand_id
1 'polypeptide(L)'
;MFPYINVIDDFQLNFILSPLICFFLGIFLIKCYPSVKQWSTARSDTTVILGSTFGLLSAATIMQKLGLLERPLSPPVYSIIAPNLGFCVLRTIVGLLIVYTTRQLVKTCVLRVTSALYGLDWKDPEIKRFAKVEMPYYYLTYFSVGFNIAFACPLVFRLMGINRDYSYTEL
;
A
#
# COMPACT_ATOMS: atom_id res chain seq x y z
N MET A 1 -6.85 27.08 -2.62
CA MET A 1 -5.59 26.29 -2.51
C MET A 1 -5.25 26.24 -1.03
N PHE A 2 -5.16 25.06 -0.43
CA PHE A 2 -4.93 24.90 1.02
C PHE A 2 -3.41 24.93 1.29
N PRO A 3 -2.85 26.02 1.84
CA PRO A 3 -1.40 26.20 1.95
C PRO A 3 -0.74 25.12 2.80
N TYR A 4 -1.42 24.65 3.83
CA TYR A 4 -0.92 23.61 4.73
C TYR A 4 -0.80 22.23 4.07
N ILE A 5 -1.67 21.91 3.11
CA ILE A 5 -1.67 20.59 2.44
C ILE A 5 -0.41 20.45 1.59
N ASN A 6 -0.01 21.50 0.88
CA ASN A 6 1.19 21.47 0.04
C ASN A 6 2.46 21.27 0.87
N VAL A 7 2.52 21.83 2.07
CA VAL A 7 3.68 21.66 2.98
C VAL A 7 3.77 20.23 3.48
N ILE A 8 2.63 19.61 3.83
CA ILE A 8 2.59 18.21 4.28
C ILE A 8 2.96 17.27 3.13
N ASP A 9 2.41 17.51 1.93
CA ASP A 9 2.70 16.72 0.75
C ASP A 9 4.20 16.80 0.40
N ASP A 10 4.76 18.01 0.35
CA ASP A 10 6.19 18.23 0.09
C ASP A 10 7.07 17.56 1.14
N PHE A 11 6.72 17.67 2.43
CA PHE A 11 7.46 16.99 3.50
C PHE A 11 7.41 15.47 3.35
N GLN A 12 6.22 14.90 3.10
CA GLN A 12 6.04 13.47 2.94
C GLN A 12 6.84 12.92 1.75
N LEU A 13 6.86 13.66 0.65
CA LEU A 13 7.48 13.27 -0.61
C LEU A 13 9.02 13.46 -0.59
N ASN A 14 9.49 14.57 -0.02
CA ASN A 14 10.92 14.89 -0.05
C ASN A 14 11.73 14.31 1.10
N PHE A 15 11.13 13.94 2.22
CA PHE A 15 11.88 13.46 3.37
C PHE A 15 12.29 11.98 3.24
N ILE A 16 13.57 11.66 3.44
CA ILE A 16 14.11 10.30 3.18
C ILE A 16 13.59 9.22 4.15
N LEU A 17 13.30 9.61 5.40
CA LEU A 17 12.76 8.71 6.42
C LEU A 17 11.22 8.73 6.45
N SER A 18 10.57 9.48 5.56
CA SER A 18 9.10 9.54 5.43
C SER A 18 8.41 8.16 5.37
N PRO A 19 8.84 7.19 4.54
CA PRO A 19 8.17 5.88 4.50
C PRO A 19 8.22 5.14 5.83
N LEU A 20 9.32 5.29 6.57
CA LEU A 20 9.51 4.69 7.89
C LEU A 20 8.64 5.41 8.95
N ILE A 21 8.56 6.73 8.90
CA ILE A 21 7.65 7.52 9.74
C ILE A 21 6.20 7.13 9.49
N CYS A 22 5.75 7.03 8.23
CA CYS A 22 4.40 6.61 7.87
C CYS A 22 4.07 5.22 8.44
N PHE A 23 5.02 4.28 8.37
CA PHE A 23 4.85 2.95 8.95
C PHE A 23 4.66 2.99 10.48
N PHE A 24 5.55 3.66 11.21
CA PHE A 24 5.44 3.73 12.67
C PHE A 24 4.23 4.55 13.12
N LEU A 25 3.88 5.60 12.39
CA LEU A 25 2.71 6.42 12.63
C LEU A 25 1.43 5.58 12.51
N GLY A 26 1.32 4.72 11.48
CA GLY A 26 0.19 3.79 11.35
C GLY A 26 0.02 2.86 12.56
N ILE A 27 1.12 2.25 13.01
CA ILE A 27 1.12 1.40 14.22
C ILE A 27 0.67 2.20 15.45
N PHE A 28 1.20 3.42 15.61
CA PHE A 28 0.87 4.31 16.71
C PHE A 28 -0.62 4.65 16.73
N LEU A 29 -1.21 5.05 15.59
CA LEU A 29 -2.64 5.34 15.48
C LEU A 29 -3.51 4.13 15.83
N ILE A 30 -3.14 2.92 15.37
CA ILE A 30 -3.88 1.69 15.67
C ILE A 30 -3.82 1.35 17.17
N LYS A 31 -2.71 1.68 17.83
CA LYS A 31 -2.53 1.48 19.27
C LYS A 31 -3.28 2.52 20.10
N CYS A 32 -3.32 3.77 19.65
CA CYS A 32 -4.09 4.85 20.26
C CYS A 32 -5.61 4.68 20.08
N TYR A 33 -6.04 3.88 19.10
CA TYR A 33 -7.45 3.58 18.90
C TYR A 33 -8.06 2.91 20.14
N PRO A 34 -9.22 3.37 20.65
CA PRO A 34 -9.81 2.88 21.88
C PRO A 34 -10.04 1.36 21.81
N SER A 35 -9.47 0.64 22.78
CA SER A 35 -9.51 -0.82 22.81
C SER A 35 -10.62 -1.31 23.74
N VAL A 36 -11.57 -2.03 23.18
CA VAL A 36 -12.42 -2.97 23.95
C VAL A 36 -11.58 -4.21 24.34
N LYS A 37 -12.03 -4.97 25.36
CA LYS A 37 -11.35 -6.19 25.85
C LYS A 37 -11.18 -7.28 24.79
N GLN A 38 -11.92 -7.19 23.68
CA GLN A 38 -11.93 -8.14 22.57
C GLN A 38 -11.57 -7.38 21.29
N TRP A 39 -10.90 -8.05 20.34
CA TRP A 39 -10.62 -7.46 19.03
C TRP A 39 -11.94 -7.22 18.29
N SER A 40 -12.29 -5.94 18.10
CA SER A 40 -13.55 -5.53 17.47
C SER A 40 -13.39 -5.40 15.95
N THR A 41 -14.44 -5.74 15.21
CA THR A 41 -14.52 -5.57 13.75
C THR A 41 -14.15 -4.15 13.32
N ALA A 42 -14.63 -3.12 14.03
CA ALA A 42 -14.33 -1.72 13.71
C ALA A 42 -12.82 -1.38 13.79
N ARG A 43 -12.09 -2.03 14.70
CA ARG A 43 -10.63 -1.87 14.82
C ARG A 43 -9.90 -2.55 13.68
N SER A 44 -10.40 -3.71 13.23
CA SER A 44 -9.89 -4.39 12.05
C SER A 44 -10.05 -3.49 10.81
N ASP A 45 -11.24 -2.92 10.60
CA ASP A 45 -11.50 -2.04 9.45
C ASP A 45 -10.57 -0.81 9.46
N THR A 46 -10.40 -0.18 10.63
CA THR A 46 -9.47 0.94 10.79
C THR A 46 -8.03 0.53 10.50
N THR A 47 -7.61 -0.67 10.91
CA THR A 47 -6.27 -1.21 10.64
C THR A 47 -6.04 -1.44 9.14
N VAL A 48 -7.06 -1.91 8.43
CA VAL A 48 -7.02 -2.08 6.97
C VAL A 48 -6.87 -0.73 6.26
N ILE A 49 -7.66 0.27 6.68
CA ILE A 49 -7.60 1.62 6.10
C ILE A 49 -6.21 2.22 6.34
N LEU A 50 -5.77 2.30 7.61
CA LEU A 50 -4.47 2.88 7.95
C LEU A 50 -3.31 2.12 7.29
N GLY A 51 -3.36 0.78 7.30
CA GLY A 51 -2.35 -0.06 6.64
C GLY A 51 -2.24 0.28 5.15
N SER A 52 -3.36 0.22 4.43
CA SER A 52 -3.35 0.48 2.98
C SER A 52 -2.95 1.92 2.63
N THR A 53 -3.43 2.92 3.39
CA THR A 53 -3.06 4.32 3.18
C THR A 53 -1.57 4.55 3.43
N PHE A 54 -1.01 4.16 4.58
CA PHE A 54 0.42 4.38 4.85
C PHE A 54 1.33 3.54 3.93
N GLY A 55 0.86 2.36 3.48
CA GLY A 55 1.53 1.58 2.45
C GLY A 55 1.60 2.32 1.12
N LEU A 56 0.53 3.01 0.73
CA LEU A 56 0.49 3.84 -0.48
C LEU A 56 1.41 5.06 -0.36
N LEU A 57 1.37 5.79 0.76
CA LEU A 57 2.20 6.98 0.98
C LEU A 57 3.70 6.64 0.98
N SER A 58 4.08 5.52 1.61
CA SER A 58 5.47 5.06 1.60
C SER A 58 5.93 4.65 0.19
N ALA A 59 5.09 3.95 -0.58
CA ALA A 59 5.37 3.64 -1.98
C ALA A 59 5.49 4.89 -2.86
N ALA A 60 4.60 5.87 -2.69
CA ALA A 60 4.64 7.13 -3.44
C ALA A 60 5.95 7.89 -3.21
N THR A 61 6.41 7.96 -1.95
CA THR A 61 7.69 8.57 -1.60
C THR A 61 8.85 7.87 -2.31
N ILE A 62 8.90 6.53 -2.26
CA ILE A 62 9.96 5.75 -2.93
C ILE A 62 9.90 5.96 -4.45
N MET A 63 8.70 5.94 -5.03
CA MET A 63 8.52 6.10 -6.46
C MET A 63 8.97 7.48 -6.95
N GLN A 64 8.74 8.52 -6.14
CA GLN A 64 9.27 9.86 -6.41
C GLN A 64 10.79 9.93 -6.27
N LYS A 65 11.38 9.27 -5.27
CA LYS A 65 12.86 9.21 -5.13
C LYS A 65 13.54 8.50 -6.29
N LEU A 66 12.85 7.54 -6.92
CA LEU A 66 13.32 6.90 -8.15
C LEU A 66 13.08 7.74 -9.41
N GLY A 67 12.49 8.93 -9.29
CA GLY A 67 12.14 9.79 -10.43
C GLY A 67 11.04 9.20 -11.32
N LEU A 68 10.30 8.19 -10.83
CA LEU A 68 9.23 7.54 -11.57
C LEU A 68 7.88 8.26 -11.40
N LEU A 69 7.78 9.18 -10.43
CA LEU A 69 6.63 10.03 -10.20
C LEU A 69 6.78 11.31 -11.05
N GLU A 70 6.53 11.20 -12.36
CA GLU A 70 6.57 12.36 -13.26
C GLU A 70 5.33 13.22 -13.04
N ARG A 71 5.50 14.42 -12.51
CA ARG A 71 4.45 15.44 -12.51
C ARG A 71 4.49 16.14 -13.88
N PRO A 72 3.40 16.14 -14.66
CA PRO A 72 3.40 16.82 -15.96
C PRO A 72 3.69 18.32 -15.76
N LEU A 73 4.73 18.81 -16.44
CA LEU A 73 5.24 20.19 -16.34
C LEU A 73 4.38 21.23 -17.06
N SER A 74 3.44 20.79 -17.91
CA SER A 74 2.58 21.65 -18.72
C SER A 74 1.15 21.13 -18.71
N PRO A 75 0.13 22.00 -18.78
CA PRO A 75 -1.24 21.57 -18.94
C PRO A 75 -1.37 20.76 -20.24
N PRO A 76 -1.92 19.54 -20.20
CA PRO A 76 -1.99 18.68 -21.38
C PRO A 76 -2.91 19.29 -22.43
N VAL A 77 -2.48 19.24 -23.70
CA VAL A 77 -3.31 19.57 -24.85
C VAL A 77 -4.29 18.41 -25.06
N TYR A 78 -5.59 18.69 -24.97
CA TYR A 78 -6.65 17.68 -24.98
C TYR A 78 -6.78 16.96 -26.33
N SER A 79 -6.11 15.83 -26.50
CA SER A 79 -6.45 14.85 -27.54
C SER A 79 -7.08 13.62 -26.89
N ILE A 80 -8.38 13.41 -27.11
CA ILE A 80 -9.12 12.25 -26.60
C ILE A 80 -8.74 11.04 -27.47
N ILE A 81 -7.80 10.24 -26.99
CA ILE A 81 -7.41 8.97 -27.62
C ILE A 81 -8.25 7.86 -26.98
N ALA A 82 -8.95 7.06 -27.79
CA ALA A 82 -9.75 5.95 -27.28
C ALA A 82 -8.85 4.91 -26.59
N PRO A 83 -9.20 4.43 -25.38
CA PRO A 83 -8.40 3.46 -24.66
C PRO A 83 -8.44 2.11 -25.38
N ASN A 84 -7.27 1.51 -25.60
CA ASN A 84 -7.17 0.14 -26.07
C ASN A 84 -7.64 -0.82 -24.97
N LEU A 85 -8.86 -1.34 -25.10
CA LEU A 85 -9.49 -2.24 -24.13
C LEU A 85 -8.62 -3.47 -23.80
N GLY A 86 -7.88 -4.01 -24.77
CA GLY A 86 -6.98 -5.15 -24.57
C GLY A 86 -5.87 -4.88 -23.54
N PHE A 87 -5.26 -3.70 -23.58
CA PHE A 87 -4.23 -3.33 -22.59
C PHE A 87 -4.83 -3.05 -21.20
N CYS A 88 -6.05 -2.51 -21.13
CA CYS A 88 -6.75 -2.34 -19.84
C CYS A 88 -7.05 -3.69 -19.16
N VAL A 89 -7.55 -4.67 -19.91
CA VAL A 89 -7.80 -6.02 -19.38
C VAL A 89 -6.50 -6.68 -18.93
N LEU A 90 -5.44 -6.60 -19.75
CA LEU A 90 -4.14 -7.19 -19.41
C LEU A 90 -3.55 -6.57 -18.14
N ARG A 91 -3.58 -5.23 -18.01
CA ARG A 91 -3.14 -4.53 -16.79
C ARG A 91 -3.93 -4.97 -15.57
N THR A 92 -5.25 -5.13 -15.71
CA THR A 92 -6.13 -5.55 -14.61
C THR A 92 -5.77 -6.96 -14.13
N ILE A 93 -5.60 -7.91 -15.05
CA ILE A 93 -5.24 -9.30 -14.72
C ILE A 93 -3.87 -9.36 -14.06
N VAL A 94 -2.86 -8.70 -14.64
CA VAL A 94 -1.49 -8.69 -14.08
C VAL A 94 -1.47 -8.03 -12.71
N GLY A 95 -2.13 -6.89 -12.54
CA GLY A 95 -2.24 -6.21 -11.24
C GLY A 95 -2.91 -7.09 -10.19
N LEU A 96 -4.01 -7.78 -10.55
CA LEU A 96 -4.69 -8.71 -9.64
C LEU A 96 -3.80 -9.88 -9.23
N LEU A 97 -3.04 -10.46 -10.17
CA LEU A 97 -2.13 -11.56 -9.88
C LEU A 97 -1.02 -11.14 -8.91
N ILE A 98 -0.43 -9.96 -9.11
CA ILE A 98 0.60 -9.41 -8.22
C ILE A 98 0.02 -9.21 -6.82
N VAL A 99 -1.11 -8.51 -6.71
CA VAL A 99 -1.75 -8.22 -5.41
C VAL A 99 -2.15 -9.51 -4.69
N TYR A 100 -2.72 -10.47 -5.42
CA TYR A 100 -3.12 -11.76 -4.85
C TYR A 100 -1.92 -12.53 -4.32
N THR A 101 -0.85 -12.63 -5.12
CA THR A 101 0.37 -13.36 -4.75
C THR A 101 1.04 -12.72 -3.53
N THR A 102 1.24 -11.40 -3.54
CA THR A 102 1.80 -10.68 -2.40
C THR A 102 0.95 -10.87 -1.15
N ARG A 103 -0.38 -10.79 -1.25
CA ARG A 103 -1.27 -11.00 -0.11
C ARG A 103 -1.09 -12.38 0.51
N GLN A 104 -0.99 -13.44 -0.30
CA GLN A 104 -0.80 -14.79 0.22
C GLN A 104 0.59 -15.00 0.84
N LEU A 105 1.63 -14.47 0.21
CA LEU A 105 2.99 -14.52 0.73
C LEU A 105 3.09 -13.80 2.08
N VAL A 106 2.60 -12.57 2.17
CA VAL A 106 2.68 -11.76 3.40
C VAL A 106 1.89 -12.40 4.52
N LYS A 107 0.66 -12.87 4.26
CA LYS A 107 -0.14 -13.59 5.27
C LYS A 107 0.61 -14.79 5.83
N THR A 108 1.23 -15.59 4.97
CA THR A 108 1.97 -16.79 5.36
C THR A 108 3.24 -16.42 6.13
N CYS A 109 4.01 -15.44 5.65
CA CYS A 109 5.22 -14.96 6.30
C CYS A 109 4.91 -14.38 7.68
N VAL A 110 3.92 -13.49 7.78
CA VAL A 110 3.55 -12.87 9.06
C VAL A 110 3.05 -13.93 10.03
N LEU A 111 2.19 -14.85 9.59
CA LEU A 111 1.73 -15.94 10.46
C LEU A 111 2.90 -16.77 10.99
N ARG A 112 3.84 -17.17 10.13
CA ARG A 112 5.03 -17.95 10.52
C ARG A 112 5.95 -17.18 11.47
N VAL A 113 6.26 -15.93 11.17
CA VAL A 113 7.14 -15.07 12.00
C VAL A 113 6.52 -14.86 13.37
N THR A 114 5.21 -14.57 13.41
CA THR A 114 4.52 -14.31 14.68
C THR A 114 4.40 -15.60 15.49
N SER A 115 4.06 -16.73 14.86
CA SER A 115 4.05 -18.06 15.50
C SER A 115 5.43 -18.44 16.06
N ALA A 116 6.51 -18.22 15.30
CA ALA A 116 7.87 -18.49 15.76
C ALA A 116 8.29 -17.60 16.95
N LEU A 117 7.93 -16.31 16.92
CA LEU A 117 8.23 -15.36 18.00
C LEU A 117 7.54 -15.72 19.33
N TYR A 118 6.32 -16.25 19.27
CA TYR A 118 5.54 -16.60 20.46
C TYR A 118 5.62 -18.10 20.82
N GLY A 119 6.38 -18.91 20.08
CA GLY A 119 6.55 -20.35 20.33
C GLY A 119 5.25 -21.15 20.19
N LEU A 120 4.30 -20.67 19.37
CA LEU A 120 2.99 -21.28 19.16
C LEU A 120 2.98 -22.10 17.86
N ASP A 121 2.22 -23.19 17.82
CA ASP A 121 2.13 -24.06 16.63
C ASP A 121 1.38 -23.40 15.47
N TRP A 122 2.04 -23.09 14.35
CA TRP A 122 1.43 -22.40 13.18
C TRP A 122 0.21 -23.11 12.56
N LYS A 123 -0.05 -24.37 12.93
CA LYS A 123 -1.21 -25.17 12.48
C LYS A 123 -2.48 -24.90 13.28
N ASP A 124 -2.40 -24.28 14.45
CA ASP A 124 -3.59 -24.04 15.28
C ASP A 124 -4.37 -22.80 14.81
N PRO A 125 -5.64 -22.94 14.39
CA PRO A 125 -6.46 -21.80 13.98
C PRO A 125 -6.75 -20.80 15.12
N GLU A 126 -6.65 -21.23 16.39
CA GLU A 126 -6.93 -20.38 17.55
C GLU A 126 -5.87 -19.29 17.74
N ILE A 127 -4.66 -19.48 17.20
CA ILE A 127 -3.57 -18.50 17.34
C ILE A 127 -3.90 -17.18 16.65
N LYS A 128 -4.69 -17.22 15.57
CA LYS A 128 -5.15 -16.02 14.86
C LYS A 128 -6.06 -15.13 15.71
N ARG A 129 -6.67 -15.68 16.76
CA ARG A 129 -7.58 -14.97 17.67
C ARG A 129 -6.85 -14.26 18.81
N PHE A 130 -5.56 -14.51 19.01
CA PHE A 130 -4.78 -13.72 19.96
C PHE A 130 -4.64 -12.29 19.41
N ALA A 131 -5.20 -11.32 20.13
CA ALA A 131 -5.17 -9.90 19.75
C ALA A 131 -3.76 -9.36 19.46
N LYS A 132 -2.71 -9.94 20.08
CA LYS A 132 -1.31 -9.60 19.83
C LYS A 132 -0.79 -10.07 18.46
N VAL A 133 -1.35 -11.15 17.93
CA VAL A 133 -1.00 -11.75 16.62
C VAL A 133 -1.88 -11.18 15.52
N GLU A 134 -3.14 -10.90 15.85
CA GLU A 134 -4.14 -10.39 14.92
C GLU A 134 -3.77 -9.00 14.37
N MET A 135 -3.32 -8.09 15.23
CA MET A 135 -2.90 -6.74 14.85
C MET A 135 -1.77 -6.69 13.80
N PRO A 136 -0.59 -7.30 14.03
CA PRO A 136 0.49 -7.29 13.03
C PRO A 136 0.10 -8.05 11.77
N TYR A 137 -0.70 -9.11 11.88
CA TYR A 137 -1.20 -9.86 10.73
C TYR A 137 -2.03 -8.97 9.79
N TYR A 138 -3.02 -8.24 10.32
CA TYR A 138 -3.82 -7.32 9.50
C TYR A 138 -2.99 -6.15 9.00
N TYR A 139 -2.27 -5.45 9.89
CA TYR A 139 -1.55 -4.24 9.52
C TYR A 139 -0.51 -4.50 8.43
N LEU A 140 0.38 -5.49 8.60
CA LEU A 140 1.44 -5.78 7.63
C LEU A 140 0.89 -6.28 6.30
N THR A 141 -0.17 -7.09 6.31
CA THR A 141 -0.80 -7.58 5.08
C THR A 141 -1.31 -6.41 4.25
N TYR A 142 -2.09 -5.51 4.85
CA TYR A 142 -2.70 -4.40 4.12
C TYR A 142 -1.72 -3.28 3.80
N PHE A 143 -0.71 -3.06 4.64
CA PHE A 143 0.42 -2.19 4.32
C PHE A 143 1.16 -2.67 3.07
N SER A 144 1.52 -3.96 3.02
CA SER A 144 2.19 -4.52 1.85
C SER A 144 1.31 -4.48 0.61
N VAL A 145 -0.01 -4.67 0.74
CA VAL A 145 -0.94 -4.57 -0.41
C VAL A 145 -0.97 -3.14 -0.95
N GLY A 146 -1.15 -2.14 -0.08
CA GLY A 146 -1.14 -0.72 -0.49
C GLY A 146 0.19 -0.34 -1.15
N PHE A 147 1.30 -0.80 -0.57
CA PHE A 147 2.63 -0.60 -1.14
C PHE A 147 2.80 -1.24 -2.53
N ASN A 148 2.36 -2.49 -2.70
CA ASN A 148 2.47 -3.20 -3.98
C ASN A 148 1.64 -2.54 -5.08
N ILE A 149 0.44 -2.05 -4.75
CA ILE A 149 -0.41 -1.36 -5.71
C ILE A 149 0.27 -0.09 -6.24
N ALA A 150 0.87 0.70 -5.36
CA ALA A 150 1.49 1.97 -5.72
C ALA A 150 2.92 1.84 -6.28
N PHE A 151 3.63 0.75 -6.00
CA PHE A 151 5.02 0.56 -6.44
C PHE A 151 5.19 -0.56 -7.47
N ALA A 152 4.76 -1.79 -7.15
CA ALA A 152 5.03 -2.96 -7.98
C ALA A 152 4.21 -2.95 -9.27
N CYS A 153 2.92 -2.62 -9.20
CA CYS A 153 2.06 -2.55 -10.38
C CYS A 153 2.59 -1.57 -11.45
N PRO A 154 2.83 -0.27 -11.15
CA PRO A 154 3.34 0.67 -12.15
C PRO A 154 4.73 0.29 -12.66
N LEU A 155 5.61 -0.26 -11.81
CA LEU A 155 6.92 -0.73 -12.22
C LEU A 155 6.82 -1.89 -13.23
N VAL A 156 5.98 -2.88 -12.96
CA VAL A 156 5.76 -4.01 -13.88
C VAL A 156 5.12 -3.56 -15.18
N PHE A 157 4.15 -2.64 -15.14
CA PHE A 157 3.57 -2.09 -16.36
C PHE A 157 4.60 -1.33 -17.20
N ARG A 158 5.51 -0.60 -16.55
CA ARG A 158 6.64 0.07 -17.22
C ARG A 158 7.61 -0.93 -17.84
N LEU A 159 7.95 -2.02 -17.14
CA LEU A 159 8.83 -3.07 -17.66
C LEU A 159 8.21 -3.81 -18.86
N MET A 160 6.90 -4.05 -18.84
CA MET A 160 6.20 -4.70 -19.95
C MET A 160 5.97 -3.78 -21.15
N GLY A 161 6.35 -2.50 -21.07
CA GLY A 161 6.06 -1.51 -22.12
C GLY A 161 4.56 -1.21 -22.26
N ILE A 162 3.75 -1.65 -21.31
CA ILE A 162 2.32 -1.36 -21.21
C ILE A 162 2.14 -0.19 -20.23
N ASN A 163 3.12 0.70 -20.08
CA ASN A 163 2.87 1.93 -19.32
C ASN A 163 1.90 2.78 -20.13
N ARG A 164 1.03 3.53 -19.46
CA ARG A 164 0.31 4.56 -20.18
C ARG A 164 1.28 5.71 -20.39
N ASP A 165 1.45 6.14 -21.63
CA ASP A 165 2.26 7.31 -21.94
C ASP A 165 1.58 8.52 -21.31
N TYR A 166 2.14 9.02 -20.20
CA TYR A 166 1.66 10.24 -19.54
C TYR A 166 2.02 11.50 -20.32
N SER A 167 2.70 11.35 -21.47
CA SER A 167 3.15 12.43 -22.34
C SER A 167 2.03 13.44 -22.65
N TYR A 168 0.74 13.04 -22.67
CA TYR A 168 -0.37 13.98 -22.88
C TYR A 168 -1.68 13.69 -22.13
N THR A 169 -1.69 12.77 -21.17
CA THR A 169 -2.95 12.33 -20.59
C THR A 169 -2.78 11.85 -19.14
N GLU A 170 -3.15 12.69 -18.17
CA GLU A 170 -4.43 12.53 -17.47
C GLU A 170 -4.54 13.38 -16.20
N LEU A 171 -5.72 14.00 -16.05
CA LEU A 171 -6.60 13.63 -14.96
C LEU A 171 -7.25 12.29 -15.30
#